data_AF-A0A9Q1AWG3-F1
#
_entry.id   AF-A0A9Q1AWG3-F1
#
_cell.length_a   1.000
_cell.length_b   1.000
_cell.length_c   1.000
_cell.angle_alpha   90.00
_cell.angle_beta   90.00
_cell.angle_gamma   90.00
#
_symmetry.space_group_name_H-M   'P 1'
#
loop_
_entity.id
_entity.type
_entity.pdbx_description
1 polymer ?
#
loop_
_entity_poly.entity_id
_entity_poly.type
_entity_poly.pdbx_seq_one_letter_code
_entity_poly.pdbx_strand_id
1 'polypeptide(L)'
;MQIAQELSRLESEILAEKDQIYEKERNIRELQSRVNREELNNETQMRETNLSTKISILDPETGKDISPYDAYRRGMIDRCQYIQLQELECDWEEITTLGPKGEISVLLDKKSGKQYSIDDALRFRRITKEEYQLYREGKLPISEFALLVAGETKQSSSLSLGSIIAKSPATSPAFQKKQSFFPPGPQMTFCDDTFPIAGIYDTTSDNKYNIKSALNKKLVDPMTAQKLLEAQAATGGIVDLMSRDRYSVHKAIDRGLIDNTSTQRLLNAQKAFTGIEDPVTKRRLSVGEAVQKGWITSDNAFPYLQVQHLTGGLIDPKRTGRIPVSEAVQTGMLSSDLATMLQDESSYEKDLVDPITKEKINYKEAMARCQKDPLSGLLLLPAASDGYQSYQSAIHSPTLSQFRH
;
A
#
# COMPACT_ATOMS: atom_id res chain seq x y z
N MET A 1 59.20 -63.42 9.76
CA MET A 1 59.31 -63.07 8.32
C MET A 1 58.03 -62.44 7.80
N GLN A 2 56.86 -63.04 8.03
CA GLN A 2 55.56 -62.58 7.50
C GLN A 2 55.16 -61.16 7.95
N ILE A 3 55.38 -60.80 9.21
CA ILE A 3 55.08 -59.46 9.76
C ILE A 3 55.95 -58.36 9.11
N ALA A 4 57.21 -58.66 8.78
CA ALA A 4 58.11 -57.71 8.14
C ALA A 4 57.72 -57.43 6.67
N GLN A 5 57.21 -58.43 5.96
CA GLN A 5 56.67 -58.27 4.61
C GLN A 5 55.36 -57.47 4.61
N GLU A 6 54.48 -57.72 5.58
CA GLU A 6 53.24 -56.95 5.75
C GLU A 6 53.53 -55.48 6.08
N LEU A 7 54.50 -55.20 6.97
CA LEU A 7 54.94 -53.84 7.28
C LEU A 7 55.51 -53.12 6.05
N SER A 8 56.35 -53.79 5.27
CA SER A 8 56.91 -53.22 4.04
C SER A 8 55.85 -52.94 2.97
N ARG A 9 54.80 -53.79 2.88
CA ARG A 9 53.66 -53.55 1.99
C ARG A 9 52.88 -52.30 2.40
N LEU A 10 52.55 -52.19 3.70
CA LEU A 10 51.81 -51.05 4.25
C LEU A 10 52.61 -49.75 4.12
N GLU A 11 53.92 -49.79 4.34
CA GLU A 11 54.79 -48.61 4.18
C GLU A 11 54.80 -48.10 2.73
N SER A 12 54.84 -49.01 1.74
CA SER A 12 54.74 -48.65 0.33
C SER A 12 53.37 -48.08 -0.04
N GLU A 13 52.30 -48.60 0.56
CA GLU A 13 50.92 -48.16 0.32
C GLU A 13 50.67 -46.76 0.91
N ILE A 14 51.19 -46.51 2.12
CA ILE A 14 51.17 -45.18 2.75
C ILE A 14 51.96 -44.16 1.93
N LEU A 15 53.12 -44.53 1.39
CA LEU A 15 53.89 -43.63 0.52
C LEU A 15 53.11 -43.29 -0.76
N ALA A 16 52.47 -44.28 -1.38
CA ALA A 16 51.67 -44.06 -2.59
C ALA A 16 50.44 -43.19 -2.31
N GLU A 17 49.75 -43.38 -1.19
CA GLU A 17 48.64 -42.51 -0.78
C GLU A 17 49.12 -41.09 -0.47
N LYS A 18 50.27 -40.93 0.19
CA LYS A 18 50.87 -39.63 0.47
C LYS A 18 51.20 -38.87 -0.82
N ASP A 19 51.73 -39.55 -1.83
CA ASP A 19 52.00 -38.95 -3.15
C ASP A 19 50.70 -38.52 -3.84
N GLN A 20 49.65 -39.34 -3.79
CA GLN A 20 48.33 -38.97 -4.31
C GLN A 20 47.71 -37.76 -3.57
N ILE A 21 47.91 -37.68 -2.26
CA ILE A 21 47.43 -36.54 -1.45
C ILE A 21 48.15 -35.27 -1.89
N TYR A 22 49.47 -35.29 -2.05
CA TYR A 22 50.22 -34.12 -2.52
C TYR A 22 49.77 -33.66 -3.91
N GLU A 23 49.49 -34.60 -4.81
CA GLU A 23 48.99 -34.28 -6.15
C GLU A 23 47.58 -33.66 -6.10
N LYS A 24 46.70 -34.18 -5.25
CA LYS A 24 45.38 -33.60 -4.98
C LYS A 24 45.48 -32.21 -4.34
N GLU A 25 46.35 -32.00 -3.37
CA GLU A 25 46.59 -30.69 -2.74
C GLU A 25 47.16 -29.66 -3.72
N ARG A 26 47.97 -30.10 -4.69
CA ARG A 26 48.44 -29.25 -5.78
C ARG A 26 47.28 -28.84 -6.69
N ASN A 27 46.44 -29.79 -7.08
CA ASN A 27 45.27 -29.52 -7.91
C ASN A 27 44.25 -28.61 -7.21
N ILE A 28 44.02 -28.79 -5.90
CA ILE A 28 43.14 -27.92 -5.12
C ILE A 28 43.68 -26.48 -5.11
N ARG A 29 44.99 -26.29 -4.88
CA ARG A 29 45.59 -24.96 -4.92
C ARG A 29 45.48 -24.30 -6.29
N GLU A 30 45.67 -25.07 -7.36
CA GLU A 30 45.50 -24.57 -8.72
C GLU A 30 44.05 -24.19 -9.02
N LEU A 31 43.08 -25.03 -8.63
CA LEU A 31 41.65 -24.75 -8.78
C LEU A 31 41.24 -23.51 -7.97
N GLN A 32 41.70 -23.38 -6.72
CA GLN A 32 41.45 -22.18 -5.91
C GLN A 32 42.02 -20.91 -6.54
N SER A 33 43.20 -20.98 -7.15
CA SER A 33 43.76 -19.83 -7.88
C SER A 33 42.96 -19.49 -9.14
N ARG A 34 42.42 -20.50 -9.84
CA ARG A 34 41.53 -20.29 -11.00
C ARG A 34 40.19 -19.68 -10.56
N VAL A 35 39.59 -20.19 -9.49
CA VAL A 35 38.36 -19.65 -8.90
C VAL A 35 38.58 -18.22 -8.44
N ASN A 36 39.62 -17.91 -7.65
CA ASN A 36 39.90 -16.52 -7.24
C ASN A 36 40.14 -15.59 -8.43
N ARG A 37 40.79 -16.07 -9.50
CA ARG A 37 40.99 -15.27 -10.71
C ARG A 37 39.69 -15.06 -11.48
N GLU A 38 38.82 -16.06 -11.54
CA GLU A 38 37.49 -15.97 -12.14
C GLU A 38 36.53 -15.09 -11.30
N GLU A 39 36.58 -15.19 -9.97
CA GLU A 39 35.85 -14.33 -9.03
C GLU A 39 36.30 -12.88 -9.15
N LEU A 40 37.60 -12.61 -9.15
CA LEU A 40 38.14 -11.26 -9.38
C LEU A 40 37.76 -10.72 -10.77
N ASN A 41 37.74 -11.59 -11.79
CA ASN A 41 37.32 -11.21 -13.14
C ASN A 41 35.81 -10.91 -13.20
N ASN A 42 34.97 -11.68 -12.49
CA ASN A 42 33.53 -11.45 -12.35
C ASN A 42 33.23 -10.16 -11.55
N GLU A 43 33.97 -9.89 -10.47
CA GLU A 43 33.87 -8.65 -9.70
C GLU A 43 34.27 -7.44 -10.56
N THR A 44 35.34 -7.53 -11.38
CA THR A 44 35.69 -6.47 -12.32
C THR A 44 34.69 -6.30 -13.48
N GLN A 45 33.84 -7.29 -13.73
CA GLN A 45 32.76 -7.24 -14.73
C GLN A 45 31.44 -6.69 -14.18
N MET A 46 31.29 -6.59 -12.85
CA MET A 46 30.15 -5.96 -12.19
C MET A 46 30.51 -4.54 -11.77
N ARG A 47 30.17 -3.54 -12.59
CA ARG A 47 30.24 -2.13 -12.16
C ARG A 47 28.91 -1.75 -11.55
N GLU A 48 28.89 -1.64 -10.22
CA GLU A 48 27.76 -1.13 -9.45
C GLU A 48 27.99 0.36 -9.17
N THR A 49 27.13 1.23 -9.70
CA THR A 49 27.15 2.66 -9.38
C THR A 49 25.90 3.02 -8.61
N ASN A 50 26.08 3.42 -7.35
CA ASN A 50 25.02 3.93 -6.49
C ASN A 50 24.65 5.34 -6.92
N LEU A 51 23.42 5.55 -7.39
CA LEU A 51 22.92 6.82 -7.88
C LEU A 51 21.72 7.23 -7.03
N SER A 52 21.96 8.11 -6.05
CA SER A 52 20.93 8.61 -5.14
C SER A 52 20.62 10.08 -5.40
N THR A 53 19.34 10.43 -5.31
CA THR A 53 18.88 11.83 -5.33
C THR A 53 18.61 12.26 -3.89
N LYS A 54 19.53 13.04 -3.32
CA LYS A 54 19.42 13.55 -1.94
C LYS A 54 18.74 14.91 -1.94
N ILE A 55 17.68 15.06 -1.15
CA ILE A 55 16.94 16.31 -1.03
C ILE A 55 17.44 17.05 0.21
N SER A 56 17.58 18.38 0.10
CA SER A 56 17.95 19.23 1.23
C SER A 56 17.11 20.50 1.21
N ILE A 57 16.85 21.06 2.39
CA ILE A 57 16.04 22.25 2.59
C ILE A 57 16.96 23.35 3.09
N LEU A 58 16.91 24.51 2.45
CA LEU A 58 17.66 25.67 2.86
C LEU A 58 17.00 26.30 4.10
N ASP A 59 17.72 26.31 5.21
CA ASP A 59 17.29 27.00 6.43
C ASP A 59 17.34 28.53 6.20
N PRO A 60 16.21 29.25 6.25
CA PRO A 60 16.18 30.69 5.98
C PRO A 60 16.86 31.53 7.08
N GLU A 61 17.02 31.02 8.30
CA GLU A 61 17.68 31.75 9.39
C GLU A 61 19.20 31.58 9.37
N THR A 62 19.68 30.40 8.98
CA THR A 62 21.11 30.08 9.00
C THR A 62 21.76 30.07 7.62
N GLY A 63 20.96 30.06 6.55
CA GLY A 63 21.42 29.96 5.16
C GLY A 63 22.10 28.63 4.82
N LYS A 64 21.91 27.60 5.66
CA LYS A 64 22.54 26.29 5.51
C LYS A 64 21.54 25.24 5.03
N ASP A 65 22.02 24.33 4.21
CA ASP A 65 21.24 23.16 3.81
C ASP A 65 21.11 22.19 4.98
N ILE A 66 19.87 21.85 5.33
CA ILE A 66 19.53 20.88 6.36
C ILE A 66 18.72 19.73 5.76
N SER A 67 18.74 18.57 6.42
CA SER A 67 18.00 17.40 5.93
C SER A 67 16.48 17.61 6.05
N PRO A 68 15.65 16.94 5.22
CA PRO A 68 14.19 16.98 5.36
C PRO A 68 13.73 16.59 6.77
N TYR A 69 14.42 15.66 7.43
CA TYR A 69 14.13 15.26 8.81
C TYR A 69 14.43 16.39 9.82
N ASP A 70 15.54 17.08 9.66
CA ASP A 70 15.88 18.22 10.53
C ASP A 70 14.93 19.39 10.33
N ALA A 71 14.51 19.65 9.09
CA ALA A 71 13.50 20.65 8.77
C ALA A 71 12.14 20.31 9.40
N TYR A 72 11.72 19.04 9.36
CA TYR A 72 10.51 18.56 10.03
C TYR A 72 10.59 18.72 11.54
N ARG A 73 11.73 18.31 12.14
CA ARG A 73 11.99 18.46 13.59
C ARG A 73 11.98 19.91 14.05
N ARG A 74 12.37 20.84 13.17
CA ARG A 74 12.36 22.29 13.41
C ARG A 74 11.02 22.94 13.04
N GLY A 75 10.04 22.18 12.54
CA GLY A 75 8.72 22.68 12.13
C GLY A 75 8.73 23.52 10.84
N MET A 76 9.80 23.46 10.04
CA MET A 76 9.94 24.18 8.78
C MET A 76 9.14 23.54 7.64
N ILE A 77 8.87 22.25 7.75
CA ILE A 77 7.99 21.49 6.86
C ILE A 77 7.02 20.67 7.70
N ASP A 78 5.80 20.47 7.19
CA ASP A 78 4.82 19.61 7.84
C ASP A 78 5.10 18.11 7.57
N ARG A 79 4.35 17.24 8.25
CA ARG A 79 4.53 15.79 8.13
C ARG A 79 4.23 15.26 6.73
N CYS A 80 3.29 15.85 6.01
CA CYS A 80 2.93 15.45 4.65
C CYS A 80 4.04 15.86 3.67
N GLN A 81 4.56 17.08 3.81
CA GLN A 81 5.71 17.57 3.06
C GLN A 81 6.97 16.72 3.33
N TYR A 82 7.23 16.36 4.59
CA TYR A 82 8.32 15.45 4.94
C TYR A 82 8.21 14.08 4.26
N ILE A 83 7.04 13.44 4.33
CA ILE A 83 6.79 12.15 3.69
C ILE A 83 6.95 12.27 2.16
N GLN A 84 6.42 13.33 1.56
CA GLN A 84 6.54 13.59 0.14
C GLN A 84 8.00 13.79 -0.29
N LEU A 85 8.81 14.51 0.50
CA LEU A 85 10.24 14.67 0.21
C LEU A 85 10.98 13.33 0.36
N GLN A 86 10.62 12.50 1.35
CA GLN A 86 11.21 11.17 1.53
C GLN A 86 10.83 10.18 0.40
N GLU A 87 9.67 10.38 -0.23
CA GLU A 87 9.25 9.64 -1.43
C GLU A 87 10.05 10.05 -2.66
N LEU A 88 10.38 11.34 -2.77
CA LEU A 88 11.18 11.89 -3.86
C LEU A 88 12.68 11.56 -3.74
N GLU A 89 13.17 11.26 -2.54
CA GLU A 89 14.50 10.68 -2.35
C GLU A 89 14.53 9.25 -2.89
N CYS A 90 15.18 9.06 -4.03
CA CYS A 90 15.27 7.77 -4.70
C CYS A 90 16.69 7.20 -4.62
N ASP A 91 16.80 5.93 -4.22
CA ASP A 91 18.04 5.14 -4.18
C ASP A 91 17.99 4.10 -5.30
N TRP A 92 18.47 4.48 -6.48
CA TRP A 92 18.62 3.57 -7.62
C TRP A 92 20.07 3.13 -7.76
N GLU A 93 20.28 1.92 -8.23
CA GLU A 93 21.60 1.38 -8.51
C GLU A 93 21.66 0.90 -9.95
N GLU A 94 22.60 1.43 -10.72
CA GLU A 94 22.89 0.90 -12.05
C GLU A 94 23.90 -0.24 -11.88
N ILE A 95 23.51 -1.42 -12.36
CA ILE A 95 24.31 -2.63 -12.38
C ILE A 95 24.61 -2.96 -13.83
N THR A 96 25.86 -2.82 -14.23
CA THR A 96 26.33 -3.31 -15.54
C THR A 96 26.95 -4.70 -15.35
N THR A 97 26.42 -5.70 -16.05
CA THR A 97 26.93 -7.08 -16.06
C THR A 97 27.31 -7.50 -17.47
N LEU A 98 28.40 -8.25 -17.64
CA LEU A 98 28.76 -8.85 -18.93
C LEU A 98 27.98 -10.15 -19.15
N GLY A 99 27.02 -10.12 -20.07
CA GLY A 99 26.29 -11.30 -20.53
C GLY A 99 26.92 -11.92 -21.79
N PRO A 100 26.48 -13.14 -22.18
CA PRO A 100 26.97 -13.85 -23.36
C PRO A 100 26.69 -13.13 -24.71
N LYS A 101 25.97 -12.00 -24.69
CA LYS A 101 25.63 -11.17 -25.86
C LYS A 101 26.18 -9.74 -25.79
N GLY A 102 27.01 -9.41 -24.80
CA GLY A 102 27.53 -8.07 -24.53
C GLY A 102 27.24 -7.59 -23.11
N GLU A 103 27.62 -6.34 -22.81
CA GLU A 103 27.26 -5.66 -21.55
C GLU A 103 25.74 -5.46 -21.47
N ILE A 104 25.16 -5.82 -20.33
CA ILE A 104 23.74 -5.66 -19.99
C ILE A 104 23.69 -4.66 -18.84
N SER A 105 23.03 -3.52 -19.05
CA SER A 105 22.88 -2.48 -18.01
C SER A 105 21.46 -2.51 -17.45
N VAL A 106 21.36 -2.65 -16.12
CA VAL A 106 20.10 -2.81 -15.39
C VAL A 106 20.00 -1.76 -14.30
N LEU A 107 18.85 -1.10 -14.18
CA LEU A 107 18.51 -0.24 -13.04
C LEU A 107 17.79 -1.05 -11.97
N LEU A 108 18.33 -1.05 -10.75
CA LEU A 108 17.76 -1.65 -9.56
C LEU A 108 17.16 -0.58 -8.66
N ASP A 109 15.88 -0.73 -8.32
CA ASP A 109 15.25 0.05 -7.25
C ASP A 109 15.55 -0.61 -5.90
N LYS A 110 16.33 0.04 -5.02
CA LYS A 110 16.68 -0.52 -3.70
C LYS A 110 15.50 -0.62 -2.74
N LYS A 111 14.43 0.17 -2.92
CA LYS A 111 13.24 0.16 -2.06
C LYS A 111 12.34 -1.03 -2.39
N SER A 112 12.15 -1.32 -3.69
CA SER A 112 11.26 -2.41 -4.14
C SER A 112 11.97 -3.71 -4.53
N GLY A 113 13.29 -3.66 -4.77
CA GLY A 113 14.10 -4.77 -5.28
C GLY A 113 13.85 -5.09 -6.76
N LYS A 114 13.10 -4.25 -7.48
CA LYS A 114 12.78 -4.47 -8.90
C LYS A 114 13.94 -4.06 -9.80
N GLN A 115 14.14 -4.84 -10.85
CA GLN A 115 15.19 -4.64 -11.85
C GLN A 115 14.58 -4.29 -13.20
N TYR A 116 15.16 -3.29 -13.86
CA TYR A 116 14.69 -2.79 -15.15
C TYR A 116 15.85 -2.73 -16.15
N SER A 117 15.74 -3.51 -17.23
CA SER A 117 16.74 -3.56 -18.29
C SER A 117 16.66 -2.32 -19.18
N ILE A 118 17.77 -1.58 -19.29
CA ILE A 118 17.88 -0.39 -20.14
C ILE A 118 17.81 -0.81 -21.62
N ASP A 119 18.44 -1.92 -21.97
CA ASP A 119 18.42 -2.48 -23.32
C ASP A 119 17.01 -2.88 -23.77
N ASP A 120 16.20 -3.46 -22.88
CA ASP A 120 14.82 -3.78 -23.17
C ASP A 120 13.98 -2.51 -23.34
N ALA A 121 14.21 -1.49 -22.51
CA ALA A 121 13.54 -0.21 -22.66
C ALA A 121 13.84 0.46 -24.01
N LEU A 122 15.07 0.37 -24.53
CA LEU A 122 15.43 0.84 -25.88
C LEU A 122 14.76 -0.01 -26.97
N ARG A 123 14.73 -1.35 -26.83
CA ARG A 123 14.10 -2.26 -27.80
C ARG A 123 12.59 -2.07 -27.90
N PHE A 124 11.93 -1.90 -26.76
CA PHE A 124 10.49 -1.66 -26.67
C PHE A 124 10.10 -0.19 -26.88
N ARG A 125 11.06 0.68 -27.25
CA ARG A 125 10.88 2.14 -27.47
C ARG A 125 10.24 2.86 -26.28
N ARG A 126 10.52 2.42 -25.05
CA ARG A 126 10.15 3.13 -23.82
C ARG A 126 11.06 4.33 -23.57
N ILE A 127 12.32 4.21 -23.99
CA ILE A 127 13.30 5.28 -24.00
C ILE A 127 13.91 5.43 -25.40
N THR A 128 14.25 6.66 -25.75
CA THR A 128 14.95 7.02 -26.99
C THR A 128 16.47 6.98 -26.81
N LYS A 129 17.21 6.94 -27.92
CA LYS A 129 18.69 6.98 -27.86
C LYS A 129 19.19 8.32 -27.34
N GLU A 130 18.46 9.39 -27.64
CA GLU A 130 18.73 10.75 -27.21
C GLU A 130 18.56 10.90 -25.68
N GLU A 131 17.50 10.33 -25.10
CA GLU A 131 17.27 10.33 -23.65
C GLU A 131 18.32 9.52 -22.89
N TYR A 132 18.72 8.36 -23.44
CA TYR A 132 19.82 7.59 -22.87
C TYR A 132 21.13 8.40 -22.88
N GLN A 133 21.40 9.14 -23.95
CA GLN A 133 22.60 9.96 -24.06
C GLN A 133 22.59 11.15 -23.09
N LEU A 134 21.43 11.78 -22.87
CA LEU A 134 21.27 12.82 -21.85
C LEU A 134 21.51 12.29 -20.42
N TYR A 135 21.06 11.07 -20.13
CA TYR A 135 21.36 10.39 -18.86
C TYR A 135 22.87 10.14 -18.71
N ARG A 136 23.53 9.61 -19.75
CA ARG A 136 24.98 9.36 -19.75
C ARG A 136 25.82 10.62 -19.61
N GLU A 137 25.31 11.75 -20.09
CA GLU A 137 25.93 13.08 -19.93
C GLU A 137 25.58 13.75 -18.58
N GLY A 138 24.79 13.10 -17.72
CA GLY A 138 24.35 13.63 -16.42
C GLY A 138 23.33 14.77 -16.51
N LYS A 139 22.78 15.02 -17.71
CA LYS A 139 21.78 16.07 -17.95
C LYS A 139 20.35 15.63 -17.65
N LEU A 140 20.12 14.32 -17.59
CA LEU A 140 18.85 13.72 -17.18
C LEU A 140 19.05 13.02 -15.83
N PRO A 141 18.34 13.42 -14.76
CA PRO A 141 18.52 12.82 -13.45
C PRO A 141 18.04 11.36 -13.46
N ILE A 142 18.68 10.52 -12.63
CA ILE A 142 18.37 9.08 -12.54
C ILE A 142 16.90 8.82 -12.19
N SER A 143 16.27 9.68 -11.39
CA SER A 143 14.85 9.56 -11.05
C SER A 143 13.94 9.72 -12.27
N GLU A 144 14.21 10.68 -13.15
CA GLU A 144 13.47 10.86 -14.40
C GLU A 144 13.79 9.75 -15.39
N PHE A 145 15.06 9.35 -15.51
CA PHE A 145 15.49 8.27 -16.39
C PHE A 145 14.90 6.91 -15.99
N ALA A 146 14.86 6.59 -14.70
CA ALA A 146 14.31 5.34 -14.18
C ALA A 146 12.81 5.19 -14.45
N LEU A 147 12.04 6.29 -14.37
CA LEU A 147 10.61 6.30 -14.73
C LEU A 147 10.39 5.98 -16.22
N LEU A 148 11.22 6.58 -17.09
CA LEU A 148 11.18 6.30 -18.53
C LEU A 148 11.51 4.84 -18.84
N VAL A 149 12.54 4.28 -18.18
CA VAL A 149 12.93 2.86 -18.31
C VAL A 149 11.83 1.92 -17.78
N ALA A 150 11.19 2.28 -16.66
CA ALA A 150 10.08 1.52 -16.07
C ALA A 150 8.81 1.53 -16.93
N GLY A 151 8.71 2.44 -17.92
CA GLY A 151 7.58 2.55 -18.83
C GLY A 151 6.45 3.46 -18.34
N GLU A 152 6.74 4.32 -17.36
CA GLU A 152 5.82 5.34 -16.90
C GLU A 152 5.97 6.58 -17.78
N THR A 153 5.01 6.81 -18.67
CA THR A 153 5.03 8.01 -19.53
C THR A 153 4.78 9.24 -18.70
N LYS A 154 5.49 10.33 -19.02
CA LYS A 154 5.40 11.66 -18.41
C LYS A 154 3.94 12.11 -18.39
N GLN A 155 3.23 11.81 -17.29
CA GLN A 155 2.02 12.53 -16.97
C GLN A 155 2.46 13.97 -16.79
N SER A 156 1.82 14.86 -17.53
CA SER A 156 1.83 16.29 -17.27
C SER A 156 1.12 16.59 -15.94
N SER A 157 1.62 16.01 -14.85
CA SER A 157 1.46 16.61 -13.53
C SER A 157 2.46 17.76 -13.51
N SER A 158 1.93 18.97 -13.36
CA SER A 158 2.74 20.16 -13.11
C SER A 158 3.42 20.03 -11.74
N LEU A 159 4.43 19.18 -11.63
CA LEU A 159 5.35 19.12 -10.50
C LEU A 159 6.52 20.06 -10.79
N SER A 160 6.18 21.31 -11.07
CA SER A 160 7.15 22.38 -11.00
C SER A 160 7.42 22.66 -9.52
N LEU A 161 8.69 22.77 -9.13
CA LEU A 161 9.14 23.25 -7.81
C LEU A 161 8.38 24.50 -7.31
N GLY A 162 7.76 25.27 -8.22
CA GLY A 162 6.89 26.40 -7.90
C GLY A 162 5.61 26.08 -7.13
N SER A 163 5.07 24.85 -7.16
CA SER A 163 3.87 24.48 -6.39
C SER A 163 4.16 24.28 -4.89
N ILE A 164 5.43 24.06 -4.53
CA ILE A 164 5.89 23.90 -3.15
C ILE A 164 6.00 25.28 -2.45
N ILE A 165 6.27 26.35 -3.21
CA ILE A 165 6.49 27.71 -2.67
C ILE A 165 5.18 28.43 -2.32
N ALA A 166 4.04 27.98 -2.87
CA ALA A 166 2.78 28.73 -2.83
C ALA A 166 2.03 28.75 -1.48
N LYS A 167 2.57 28.16 -0.41
CA LYS A 167 1.94 28.19 0.92
C LYS A 167 2.95 28.55 2.00
N SER A 168 3.34 29.82 2.04
CA SER A 168 3.88 30.45 3.25
C SER A 168 2.94 31.58 3.70
N PRO A 169 2.74 31.79 5.01
CA PRO A 169 1.80 32.78 5.51
C PRO A 169 2.45 34.17 5.51
N ALA A 170 1.89 35.11 4.77
CA ALA A 170 2.26 36.52 4.86
C ALA A 170 1.05 37.36 5.28
N THR A 171 1.21 37.92 6.48
CA THR A 171 0.63 39.12 7.06
C THR A 171 -0.07 40.08 6.08
N SER A 172 -1.27 40.53 6.45
CA SER A 172 -2.03 41.65 5.86
C SER A 172 -1.23 42.98 5.92
N PRO A 173 -1.52 44.04 5.12
CA PRO A 173 -2.86 44.63 4.93
C PRO A 173 -3.22 45.21 3.54
N ALA A 174 -4.50 45.62 3.44
CA ALA A 174 -5.10 46.65 2.57
C ALA A 174 -5.51 46.31 1.11
N PHE A 175 -6.83 46.29 0.92
CA PHE A 175 -7.66 46.75 -0.22
C PHE A 175 -6.96 47.14 -1.54
N GLN A 176 -7.31 46.44 -2.63
CA GLN A 176 -7.99 47.06 -3.78
C GLN A 176 -8.64 46.01 -4.70
N LYS A 177 -9.95 46.21 -4.93
CA LYS A 177 -10.82 45.49 -5.86
C LYS A 177 -10.26 45.47 -7.29
N LYS A 178 -10.16 44.29 -7.89
CA LYS A 178 -10.53 44.08 -9.30
C LYS A 178 -11.33 42.79 -9.44
N GLN A 179 -12.60 42.97 -9.78
CA GLN A 179 -13.52 41.88 -10.16
C GLN A 179 -13.08 41.33 -11.53
N SER A 180 -12.86 40.02 -11.61
CA SER A 180 -12.94 39.28 -12.87
C SER A 180 -14.10 38.29 -12.77
N PHE A 181 -15.06 38.48 -13.66
CA PHE A 181 -16.24 37.66 -13.90
C PHE A 181 -15.85 36.26 -14.35
N PHE A 182 -15.88 35.25 -13.47
CA PHE A 182 -16.21 33.85 -13.80
C PHE A 182 -16.59 33.14 -12.48
N PRO A 183 -17.71 32.40 -12.40
CA PRO A 183 -18.00 31.60 -11.22
C PRO A 183 -16.95 30.48 -11.11
N PRO A 184 -16.45 30.15 -9.90
CA PRO A 184 -15.59 29.00 -9.75
C PRO A 184 -16.46 27.76 -9.99
N GLY A 185 -16.21 27.05 -11.10
CA GLY A 185 -16.60 25.65 -11.18
C GLY A 185 -15.99 24.90 -9.99
N PRO A 186 -16.63 23.83 -9.48
CA PRO A 186 -16.15 23.13 -8.31
C PRO A 186 -14.75 22.59 -8.59
N GLN A 187 -13.75 23.24 -7.99
CA GLN A 187 -12.39 22.73 -7.94
C GLN A 187 -12.44 21.56 -6.98
N MET A 188 -12.47 20.35 -7.53
CA MET A 188 -12.42 19.12 -6.75
C MET A 188 -11.03 19.01 -6.13
N THR A 189 -10.92 19.53 -4.91
CA THR A 189 -9.84 19.26 -3.98
C THR A 189 -9.85 17.76 -3.66
N PHE A 190 -9.03 16.99 -4.36
CA PHE A 190 -8.65 15.65 -3.87
C PHE A 190 -7.65 15.84 -2.74
N CYS A 191 -8.16 15.99 -1.52
CA CYS A 191 -7.36 15.98 -0.31
C CYS A 191 -8.23 15.59 0.89
N ASP A 192 -8.72 14.35 0.88
CA ASP A 192 -8.94 13.58 2.11
C ASP A 192 -9.20 12.13 1.65
N ASP A 193 -8.17 11.28 1.64
CA ASP A 193 -8.40 9.83 1.64
C ASP A 193 -9.11 9.51 2.96
N THR A 194 -10.44 9.60 2.93
CA THR A 194 -11.25 9.35 4.11
C THR A 194 -11.15 7.86 4.40
N PHE A 195 -10.41 7.51 5.45
CA PHE A 195 -10.26 6.12 5.89
C PHE A 195 -11.63 5.53 6.19
N PRO A 196 -11.88 4.23 5.89
CA PRO A 196 -13.04 3.55 6.45
C PRO A 196 -12.95 3.58 7.97
N ILE A 197 -14.06 3.27 8.65
CA ILE A 197 -14.07 3.06 10.10
C ILE A 197 -13.03 1.99 10.45
N ALA A 198 -11.96 2.40 11.12
CA ALA A 198 -10.76 1.60 11.35
C ALA A 198 -10.89 0.70 12.58
N GLY A 199 -11.64 1.13 13.59
CA GLY A 199 -11.80 0.42 14.84
C GLY A 199 -12.81 1.06 15.77
N ILE A 200 -12.78 0.62 17.02
CA ILE A 200 -13.71 1.06 18.07
C ILE A 200 -12.92 1.84 19.12
N TYR A 201 -13.48 2.97 19.56
CA TYR A 201 -12.97 3.74 20.68
C TYR A 201 -13.87 3.51 21.90
N ASP A 202 -13.32 2.92 22.95
CA ASP A 202 -14.03 2.71 24.21
C ASP A 202 -13.96 3.99 25.05
N THR A 203 -15.09 4.69 25.12
CA THR A 203 -15.25 5.92 25.90
C THR A 203 -15.16 5.71 27.42
N THR A 204 -15.34 4.48 27.91
CA THR A 204 -15.29 4.17 29.34
C THR A 204 -13.86 3.97 29.83
N SER A 205 -13.00 3.36 29.02
CA SER A 205 -11.62 3.05 29.38
C SER A 205 -10.58 3.90 28.66
N ASP A 206 -11.03 4.83 27.80
CA ASP A 206 -10.19 5.68 26.94
C ASP A 206 -9.21 4.88 26.07
N ASN A 207 -9.63 3.69 25.64
CA ASN A 207 -8.80 2.76 24.85
C ASN A 207 -9.33 2.59 23.43
N LYS A 208 -8.42 2.26 22.51
CA LYS A 208 -8.73 2.00 21.11
C LYS A 208 -8.54 0.53 20.81
N TYR A 209 -9.50 -0.07 20.11
CA TYR A 209 -9.50 -1.49 19.82
C TYR A 209 -9.73 -1.76 18.33
N ASN A 210 -8.94 -2.70 17.78
CA ASN A 210 -9.26 -3.34 16.50
C ASN A 210 -10.65 -3.98 16.60
N ILE A 211 -11.36 -4.12 15.47
CA ILE A 211 -12.76 -4.58 15.46
C ILE A 211 -12.93 -5.93 16.15
N LYS A 212 -12.04 -6.90 15.92
CA LYS A 212 -12.05 -8.20 16.61
C LYS A 212 -11.87 -8.07 18.12
N SER A 213 -10.91 -7.27 18.57
CA SER A 213 -10.67 -7.05 20.00
C SER A 213 -11.89 -6.39 20.67
N ALA A 214 -12.54 -5.46 19.96
CA ALA A 214 -13.77 -4.82 20.43
C ALA A 214 -14.96 -5.80 20.50
N LEU A 215 -15.08 -6.68 19.51
CA LEU A 215 -16.08 -7.76 19.49
C LEU A 215 -15.89 -8.72 20.68
N ASN A 216 -14.66 -9.13 20.97
CA ASN A 216 -14.34 -9.99 22.12
C ASN A 216 -14.65 -9.32 23.46
N LYS A 217 -14.52 -8.00 23.53
CA LYS A 217 -14.90 -7.17 24.68
C LYS A 217 -16.39 -6.83 24.72
N LYS A 218 -17.18 -7.31 23.74
CA LYS A 218 -18.61 -7.01 23.58
C LYS A 218 -18.91 -5.52 23.48
N LEU A 219 -18.00 -4.72 22.92
CA LEU A 219 -18.22 -3.28 22.69
C LEU A 219 -19.10 -3.02 21.46
N VAL A 220 -19.20 -4.00 20.57
CA VAL A 220 -19.96 -3.96 19.31
C VAL A 220 -20.59 -5.32 19.07
N ASP A 221 -21.75 -5.38 18.41
CA ASP A 221 -22.40 -6.66 18.10
C ASP A 221 -21.70 -7.35 16.92
N PRO A 222 -21.84 -8.67 16.80
CA PRO A 222 -21.24 -9.43 15.72
C PRO A 222 -21.62 -8.95 14.32
N MET A 223 -22.86 -8.47 14.09
CA MET A 223 -23.32 -8.06 12.77
C MET A 223 -22.67 -6.74 12.35
N THR A 224 -22.68 -5.75 13.24
CA THR A 224 -22.00 -4.47 13.02
C THR A 224 -20.50 -4.68 12.83
N ALA A 225 -19.85 -5.47 13.69
CA ALA A 225 -18.43 -5.79 13.57
C ALA A 225 -18.08 -6.42 12.21
N GLN A 226 -18.90 -7.37 11.76
CA GLN A 226 -18.72 -8.03 10.47
C GLN A 226 -18.81 -7.04 9.30
N LYS A 227 -19.78 -6.12 9.33
CA LYS A 227 -19.97 -5.10 8.28
C LYS A 227 -18.84 -4.08 8.25
N LEU A 228 -18.33 -3.67 9.43
CA LEU A 228 -17.15 -2.81 9.50
C LEU A 228 -15.91 -3.49 8.89
N LEU A 229 -15.71 -4.79 9.14
CA LEU A 229 -14.61 -5.55 8.53
C LEU A 229 -14.78 -5.72 7.01
N GLU A 230 -16.00 -5.94 6.51
CA GLU A 230 -16.31 -5.97 5.08
C GLU A 230 -16.01 -4.64 4.41
N ALA A 231 -16.39 -3.53 5.05
CA ALA A 231 -16.09 -2.18 4.58
C ALA A 231 -14.58 -1.92 4.46
N GLN A 232 -13.79 -2.37 5.44
CA GLN A 232 -12.32 -2.29 5.39
C GLN A 232 -11.75 -3.14 4.25
N ALA A 233 -12.18 -4.40 4.13
CA ALA A 233 -11.72 -5.31 3.08
C ALA A 233 -12.04 -4.76 1.68
N ALA A 234 -13.23 -4.17 1.50
CA ALA A 234 -13.69 -3.58 0.24
C ALA A 234 -12.98 -2.27 -0.16
N THR A 235 -12.21 -1.66 0.76
CA THR A 235 -11.53 -0.37 0.56
C THR A 235 -10.02 -0.41 0.72
N GLY A 236 -9.41 -1.60 0.78
CA GLY A 236 -7.94 -1.74 0.76
C GLY A 236 -7.37 -2.78 1.71
N GLY A 237 -8.17 -3.34 2.61
CA GLY A 237 -7.74 -4.37 3.54
C GLY A 237 -8.07 -4.05 4.99
N ILE A 238 -7.87 -5.04 5.85
CA ILE A 238 -8.15 -4.94 7.28
C ILE A 238 -7.14 -4.02 7.94
N VAL A 239 -7.63 -3.04 8.69
CA VAL A 239 -6.79 -2.02 9.34
C VAL A 239 -6.25 -2.56 10.67
N ASP A 240 -4.95 -2.37 10.89
CA ASP A 240 -4.34 -2.55 12.21
C ASP A 240 -4.10 -1.19 12.86
N LEU A 241 -4.76 -0.91 13.99
CA LEU A 241 -4.59 0.36 14.69
C LEU A 241 -3.17 0.60 15.23
N MET A 242 -2.39 -0.46 15.46
CA MET A 242 -1.03 -0.35 16.01
C MET A 242 -0.01 0.05 14.94
N SER A 243 0.04 -0.70 13.83
CA SER A 243 0.94 -0.37 12.71
C SER A 243 0.40 0.75 11.83
N ARG A 244 -0.93 0.96 11.83
CA ARG A 244 -1.68 1.86 10.93
C ARG A 244 -1.66 1.38 9.46
N ASP A 245 -1.21 0.16 9.23
CA ASP A 245 -1.21 -0.47 7.92
C ASP A 245 -2.55 -1.16 7.63
N ARG A 246 -2.77 -1.44 6.35
CA ARG A 246 -3.85 -2.31 5.88
C ARG A 246 -3.28 -3.62 5.40
N TYR A 247 -3.88 -4.72 5.83
CA TYR A 247 -3.46 -6.07 5.47
C TYR A 247 -4.54 -6.77 4.64
N SER A 248 -4.10 -7.62 3.70
CA SER A 248 -5.03 -8.55 3.04
C SER A 248 -5.68 -9.46 4.08
N VAL A 249 -6.84 -10.01 3.76
CA VAL A 249 -7.60 -10.90 4.66
C VAL A 249 -6.72 -12.05 5.16
N HIS A 250 -5.91 -12.68 4.30
CA HIS A 250 -4.98 -13.74 4.72
C HIS A 250 -3.93 -13.23 5.72
N LYS A 251 -3.25 -12.11 5.42
CA LYS A 251 -2.26 -11.53 6.34
C LYS A 251 -2.90 -11.09 7.66
N ALA A 252 -4.15 -10.62 7.62
CA ALA A 252 -4.89 -10.21 8.81
C ALA A 252 -5.22 -11.40 9.73
N ILE A 253 -5.49 -12.59 9.15
CA ILE A 253 -5.65 -13.84 9.91
C ILE A 253 -4.33 -14.21 10.60
N ASP A 254 -3.22 -14.21 9.86
CA ASP A 254 -1.90 -14.58 10.40
C ASP A 254 -1.47 -13.68 11.56
N ARG A 255 -1.87 -12.41 11.51
CA ARG A 255 -1.64 -11.41 12.57
C ARG A 255 -2.70 -11.44 13.69
N GLY A 256 -3.71 -12.29 13.57
CA GLY A 256 -4.78 -12.42 14.55
C GLY A 256 -5.77 -11.25 14.58
N LEU A 257 -5.81 -10.38 13.57
CA LEU A 257 -6.71 -9.22 13.49
C LEU A 257 -8.16 -9.61 13.21
N ILE A 258 -8.37 -10.78 12.60
CA ILE A 258 -9.68 -11.38 12.30
C ILE A 258 -9.68 -12.87 12.67
N ASP A 259 -10.87 -13.46 12.76
CA ASP A 259 -11.06 -14.89 13.02
C ASP A 259 -11.33 -15.67 11.74
N ASN A 260 -11.07 -16.98 11.76
CA ASN A 260 -11.28 -17.85 10.62
C ASN A 260 -12.77 -18.10 10.27
N THR A 261 -13.69 -17.66 11.14
CA THR A 261 -15.12 -17.92 11.00
C THR A 261 -15.77 -17.12 9.87
N SER A 262 -15.26 -15.92 9.55
CA SER A 262 -15.83 -15.03 8.52
C SER A 262 -14.94 -14.83 7.29
N THR A 263 -13.88 -15.64 7.15
CA THR A 263 -12.87 -15.52 6.07
C THR A 263 -13.48 -15.47 4.68
N GLN A 264 -14.42 -16.35 4.34
CA GLN A 264 -15.02 -16.38 3.00
C GLN A 264 -15.77 -15.10 2.66
N ARG A 265 -16.49 -14.54 3.65
CA ARG A 265 -17.26 -13.31 3.47
C ARG A 265 -16.33 -12.10 3.30
N LEU A 266 -15.24 -12.05 4.08
CA LEU A 266 -14.22 -11.01 3.94
C LEU A 266 -13.42 -11.13 2.64
N LEU A 267 -13.12 -12.34 2.16
CA LEU A 267 -12.49 -12.55 0.85
C LEU A 267 -13.38 -12.08 -0.29
N ASN A 268 -14.71 -12.28 -0.18
CA ASN A 268 -15.65 -11.74 -1.16
C ASN A 268 -15.68 -10.21 -1.14
N ALA A 269 -15.68 -9.59 0.04
CA ALA A 269 -15.55 -8.14 0.15
C ALA A 269 -14.20 -7.63 -0.40
N GLN A 270 -13.10 -8.34 -0.14
CA GLN A 270 -11.77 -7.97 -0.65
C GLN A 270 -11.72 -7.93 -2.19
N LYS A 271 -12.50 -8.77 -2.88
CA LYS A 271 -12.62 -8.72 -4.35
C LYS A 271 -13.17 -7.38 -4.85
N ALA A 272 -13.94 -6.65 -4.05
CA ALA A 272 -14.38 -5.31 -4.40
C ALA A 272 -13.21 -4.30 -4.53
N PHE A 273 -12.11 -4.55 -3.80
CA PHE A 273 -10.88 -3.78 -3.90
C PHE A 273 -9.92 -4.33 -4.96
N THR A 274 -9.65 -5.64 -4.93
CA THR A 274 -8.64 -6.26 -5.82
C THR A 274 -9.14 -6.51 -7.23
N GLY A 275 -10.45 -6.41 -7.45
CA GLY A 275 -11.17 -6.72 -8.68
C GLY A 275 -11.82 -8.11 -8.67
N ILE A 276 -13.00 -8.21 -9.28
CA ILE A 276 -13.77 -9.44 -9.45
C ILE A 276 -13.34 -10.10 -10.77
N GLU A 277 -12.86 -11.33 -10.73
CA GLU A 277 -12.43 -12.04 -11.95
C GLU A 277 -13.62 -12.42 -12.82
N ASP A 278 -13.57 -12.01 -14.08
CA ASP A 278 -14.47 -12.49 -15.12
C ASP A 278 -14.10 -13.94 -15.49
N PRO A 279 -14.98 -14.93 -15.28
CA PRO A 279 -14.66 -16.33 -15.58
C PRO A 279 -14.40 -16.57 -17.07
N VAL A 280 -14.95 -15.73 -17.95
CA VAL A 280 -14.79 -15.84 -19.40
C VAL A 280 -13.49 -15.19 -19.86
N THR A 281 -13.26 -13.93 -19.48
CA THR A 281 -12.12 -13.15 -20.01
C THR A 281 -10.88 -13.18 -19.13
N LYS A 282 -10.97 -13.72 -17.91
CA LYS A 282 -9.91 -13.72 -16.88
C LYS A 282 -9.44 -12.32 -16.46
N ARG A 283 -10.15 -11.28 -16.89
CA ARG A 283 -9.89 -9.89 -16.52
C ARG A 283 -10.49 -9.60 -15.15
N ARG A 284 -9.84 -8.70 -14.42
CA ARG A 284 -10.38 -8.16 -13.18
C ARG A 284 -11.31 -6.99 -13.49
N LEU A 285 -12.55 -7.11 -13.04
CA LEU A 285 -13.61 -6.14 -13.21
C LEU A 285 -13.77 -5.32 -11.92
N SER A 286 -14.13 -4.05 -12.07
CA SER A 286 -14.64 -3.28 -10.92
C SER A 286 -15.97 -3.86 -10.45
N VAL A 287 -16.43 -3.44 -9.26
CA VAL A 287 -17.72 -3.88 -8.72
C VAL A 287 -18.87 -3.49 -9.65
N GLY A 288 -18.85 -2.27 -10.19
CA GLY A 288 -19.88 -1.79 -11.12
C GLY A 288 -19.90 -2.57 -12.45
N GLU A 289 -18.73 -2.90 -13.00
CA GLU A 289 -18.62 -3.74 -14.20
C GLU A 289 -19.12 -5.17 -13.95
N ALA A 290 -18.83 -5.71 -12.76
CA ALA A 290 -19.27 -7.04 -12.37
C ALA A 290 -20.79 -7.14 -12.21
N VAL A 291 -21.45 -6.10 -11.70
CA VAL A 291 -22.93 -6.02 -11.65
C VAL A 291 -23.52 -6.00 -13.06
N GLN A 292 -22.98 -5.17 -13.95
CA GLN A 292 -23.46 -5.08 -15.33
C GLN A 292 -23.34 -6.40 -16.10
N LYS A 293 -22.31 -7.20 -15.79
CA LYS A 293 -22.14 -8.54 -16.35
C LYS A 293 -22.89 -9.66 -15.60
N GLY A 294 -23.56 -9.35 -14.50
CA GLY A 294 -24.31 -10.32 -13.71
C GLY A 294 -23.46 -11.25 -12.84
N TRP A 295 -22.18 -10.93 -12.60
CA TRP A 295 -21.31 -11.73 -11.71
C TRP A 295 -21.59 -11.50 -10.23
N ILE A 296 -22.23 -10.39 -9.88
CA ILE A 296 -22.72 -10.05 -8.55
C ILE A 296 -24.05 -9.31 -8.68
N THR A 297 -24.99 -9.56 -7.77
CA THR A 297 -26.26 -8.84 -7.75
C THR A 297 -26.08 -7.42 -7.26
N SER A 298 -26.92 -6.49 -7.73
CA SER A 298 -26.89 -5.09 -7.29
C SER A 298 -26.95 -4.96 -5.77
N ASP A 299 -27.81 -5.74 -5.11
CA ASP A 299 -27.99 -5.69 -3.65
C ASP A 299 -26.71 -6.09 -2.88
N ASN A 300 -25.98 -7.09 -3.37
CA ASN A 300 -24.73 -7.54 -2.72
C ASN A 300 -23.55 -6.62 -3.06
N ALA A 301 -23.60 -5.93 -4.20
CA ALA A 301 -22.57 -5.02 -4.65
C ALA A 301 -22.69 -3.62 -4.04
N PHE A 302 -23.93 -3.19 -3.77
CA PHE A 302 -24.23 -1.84 -3.32
C PHE A 302 -23.51 -1.45 -2.03
N PRO A 303 -23.45 -2.28 -0.97
CA PRO A 303 -22.70 -1.94 0.24
C PRO A 303 -21.21 -1.66 -0.03
N TYR A 304 -20.58 -2.39 -0.95
CA TYR A 304 -19.17 -2.16 -1.30
C TYR A 304 -19.00 -0.84 -2.07
N LEU A 305 -19.87 -0.58 -3.05
CA LEU A 305 -19.86 0.67 -3.81
C LEU A 305 -20.12 1.88 -2.90
N GLN A 306 -21.05 1.74 -1.95
CA GLN A 306 -21.40 2.77 -0.97
C GLN A 306 -20.21 3.13 -0.10
N VAL A 307 -19.54 2.13 0.50
CA VAL A 307 -18.35 2.40 1.33
C VAL A 307 -17.22 3.00 0.51
N GLN A 308 -16.99 2.52 -0.73
CA GLN A 308 -15.99 3.12 -1.62
C GLN A 308 -16.31 4.59 -1.91
N HIS A 309 -17.57 4.89 -2.26
CA HIS A 309 -18.05 6.26 -2.49
C HIS A 309 -17.82 7.16 -1.26
N LEU A 310 -18.23 6.72 -0.08
CA LEU A 310 -18.09 7.47 1.18
C LEU A 310 -16.64 7.67 1.62
N THR A 311 -15.72 6.83 1.14
CA THR A 311 -14.29 6.89 1.45
C THR A 311 -13.45 7.57 0.36
N GLY A 312 -14.09 8.37 -0.52
CA GLY A 312 -13.41 9.25 -1.47
C GLY A 312 -13.57 8.87 -2.95
N GLY A 313 -14.28 7.79 -3.27
CA GLY A 313 -14.58 7.40 -4.65
C GLY A 313 -14.45 5.90 -4.92
N LEU A 314 -14.96 5.51 -6.09
CA LEU A 314 -15.04 4.13 -6.54
C LEU A 314 -13.68 3.57 -6.93
N ILE A 315 -13.53 2.25 -6.83
CA ILE A 315 -12.26 1.57 -7.05
C ILE A 315 -12.28 0.86 -8.41
N ASP A 316 -11.32 1.21 -9.26
CA ASP A 316 -11.03 0.49 -10.49
C ASP A 316 -9.76 -0.35 -10.31
N PRO A 317 -9.83 -1.69 -10.34
CA PRO A 317 -8.66 -2.54 -10.15
C PRO A 317 -7.59 -2.38 -11.25
N LYS A 318 -7.89 -1.69 -12.37
CA LYS A 318 -6.97 -1.44 -13.48
C LYS A 318 -6.21 -0.12 -13.35
N ARG A 319 -6.65 0.79 -12.47
CA ARG A 319 -6.08 2.13 -12.30
C ARG A 319 -5.64 2.32 -10.84
N THR A 320 -4.61 3.12 -10.65
CA THR A 320 -4.23 3.57 -9.31
C THR A 320 -5.12 4.74 -8.89
N GLY A 321 -5.57 4.74 -7.64
CA GLY A 321 -6.41 5.81 -7.08
C GLY A 321 -7.90 5.52 -7.19
N ARG A 322 -8.71 6.52 -6.80
CA ARG A 322 -10.17 6.45 -6.75
C ARG A 322 -10.81 7.27 -7.87
N ILE A 323 -11.93 6.79 -8.38
CA ILE A 323 -12.68 7.40 -9.48
C ILE A 323 -13.98 7.99 -8.94
N PRO A 324 -14.32 9.26 -9.25
CA PRO A 324 -15.59 9.84 -8.83
C PRO A 324 -16.77 9.17 -9.55
N VAL A 325 -17.95 9.18 -8.91
CA VAL A 325 -19.16 8.53 -9.45
C VAL A 325 -19.53 9.06 -10.83
N SER A 326 -19.34 10.37 -11.08
CA SER A 326 -19.59 10.99 -12.39
C SER A 326 -18.71 10.43 -13.50
N GLU A 327 -17.40 10.27 -13.26
CA GLU A 327 -16.45 9.69 -14.22
C GLU A 327 -16.74 8.19 -14.41
N ALA A 328 -17.09 7.48 -13.34
CA ALA A 328 -17.45 6.06 -13.40
C ALA A 328 -18.66 5.80 -14.31
N VAL A 329 -19.65 6.69 -14.32
CA VAL A 329 -20.79 6.62 -15.25
C VAL A 329 -20.36 6.95 -16.68
N GLN A 330 -19.59 8.01 -16.88
CA GLN A 330 -19.12 8.44 -18.22
C GLN A 330 -18.27 7.38 -18.92
N THR A 331 -17.45 6.66 -18.14
CA THR A 331 -16.58 5.58 -18.64
C THR A 331 -17.29 4.24 -18.76
N GLY A 332 -18.57 4.15 -18.38
CA GLY A 332 -19.34 2.91 -18.38
C GLY A 332 -18.97 1.92 -17.28
N MET A 333 -18.12 2.31 -16.32
CA MET A 333 -17.75 1.49 -15.17
C MET A 333 -18.94 1.25 -14.23
N LEU A 334 -19.86 2.21 -14.14
CA LEU A 334 -21.04 2.16 -13.27
C LEU A 334 -22.30 2.49 -14.08
N SER A 335 -23.39 1.76 -13.85
CA SER A 335 -24.69 2.10 -14.45
C SER A 335 -25.29 3.37 -13.84
N SER A 336 -26.08 4.10 -14.62
CA SER A 336 -26.76 5.32 -14.15
C SER A 336 -27.71 5.05 -12.97
N ASP A 337 -28.34 3.86 -12.94
CA ASP A 337 -29.26 3.47 -11.86
C ASP A 337 -28.51 3.27 -10.54
N LEU A 338 -27.37 2.55 -10.56
CA LEU A 338 -26.52 2.39 -9.38
C LEU A 338 -25.94 3.74 -8.92
N ALA A 339 -25.57 4.60 -9.86
CA ALA A 339 -25.07 5.94 -9.55
C ALA A 339 -26.12 6.79 -8.83
N THR A 340 -27.37 6.73 -9.28
CA THR A 340 -28.49 7.43 -8.66
C THR A 340 -28.74 6.92 -7.24
N MET A 341 -28.74 5.60 -7.03
CA MET A 341 -28.88 5.02 -5.69
C MET A 341 -27.71 5.37 -4.77
N LEU A 342 -26.48 5.42 -5.30
CA LEU A 342 -25.32 5.84 -4.50
C LEU A 342 -25.40 7.30 -4.08
N GLN A 343 -25.98 8.17 -4.91
CA GLN A 343 -26.15 9.59 -4.60
C GLN A 343 -27.34 9.86 -3.67
N ASP A 344 -28.34 8.99 -3.65
CA ASP A 344 -29.47 9.09 -2.72
C ASP A 344 -29.10 8.54 -1.33
N GLU A 345 -28.38 9.36 -0.57
CA GLU A 345 -27.94 9.03 0.79
C GLU A 345 -29.10 8.80 1.78
N SER A 346 -30.31 9.29 1.46
CA SER A 346 -31.49 9.11 2.31
C SER A 346 -32.05 7.68 2.23
N SER A 347 -31.77 6.98 1.14
CA SER A 347 -32.21 5.61 0.88
C SER A 347 -31.31 4.54 1.49
N TYR A 348 -30.16 4.92 2.07
CA TYR A 348 -29.19 3.97 2.59
C TYR A 348 -29.76 3.09 3.70
N GLU A 349 -29.54 1.78 3.56
CA GLU A 349 -30.04 0.79 4.51
C GLU A 349 -29.41 0.98 5.90
N LYS A 350 -30.25 0.97 6.94
CA LYS A 350 -29.84 1.10 8.35
C LYS A 350 -29.51 -0.26 8.93
N ASP A 351 -28.31 -0.69 8.61
CA ASP A 351 -27.89 -2.07 8.65
C ASP A 351 -26.80 -2.33 9.73
N LEU A 352 -26.36 -1.26 10.40
CA LEU A 352 -25.50 -1.26 11.59
C LEU A 352 -26.31 -0.90 12.84
N VAL A 353 -25.75 -1.17 14.01
CA VAL A 353 -26.28 -0.74 15.31
C VAL A 353 -25.27 0.20 15.96
N ASP A 354 -25.73 1.37 16.39
CA ASP A 354 -24.91 2.31 17.15
C ASP A 354 -24.48 1.69 18.49
N PRO A 355 -23.18 1.54 18.77
CA PRO A 355 -22.70 0.96 20.02
C PRO A 355 -23.10 1.74 21.28
N ILE A 356 -23.44 3.02 21.17
CA ILE A 356 -23.87 3.86 22.28
C ILE A 356 -25.39 3.89 22.35
N THR A 357 -26.08 4.37 21.31
CA THR A 357 -27.54 4.61 21.36
C THR A 357 -28.37 3.34 21.14
N LYS A 358 -27.78 2.28 20.58
CA LYS A 358 -28.44 1.03 20.15
C LYS A 358 -29.45 1.20 19.02
N GLU A 359 -29.50 2.36 18.40
CA GLU A 359 -30.35 2.60 17.24
C GLU A 359 -29.76 1.97 15.98
N LYS A 360 -30.63 1.57 15.06
CA LYS A 360 -30.20 1.15 13.73
C LYS A 360 -29.75 2.37 12.94
N ILE A 361 -28.53 2.32 12.39
CA ILE A 361 -27.91 3.40 11.63
C ILE A 361 -27.30 2.84 10.34
N ASN A 362 -27.12 3.70 9.34
CA ASN A 362 -26.38 3.34 8.13
C ASN A 362 -24.88 3.64 8.28
N TYR A 363 -24.06 3.18 7.32
CA TYR A 363 -22.60 3.36 7.38
C TYR A 363 -22.16 4.84 7.38
N LYS A 364 -22.85 5.71 6.63
CA LYS A 364 -22.56 7.15 6.61
C LYS A 364 -22.82 7.80 7.96
N GLU A 365 -23.96 7.49 8.56
CA GLU A 365 -24.35 7.91 9.90
C GLU A 365 -23.36 7.40 10.96
N ALA A 366 -22.78 6.19 10.79
CA ALA A 366 -21.73 5.68 11.65
C ALA A 366 -20.41 6.46 11.48
N MET A 367 -19.99 6.76 10.25
CA MET A 367 -18.81 7.58 9.98
C MET A 367 -18.92 8.98 10.60
N ALA A 368 -20.10 9.59 10.54
CA ALA A 368 -20.35 10.91 11.13
C ALA A 368 -20.24 10.91 12.67
N ARG A 369 -20.49 9.76 13.31
CA ARG A 369 -20.32 9.57 14.76
C ARG A 369 -18.89 9.18 15.15
N CYS A 370 -18.04 8.84 14.19
CA CYS A 370 -16.66 8.45 14.47
C CYS A 370 -15.83 9.63 14.98
N GLN A 371 -14.91 9.34 15.89
CA GLN A 371 -13.85 10.25 16.28
C GLN A 371 -12.60 9.96 15.44
N LYS A 372 -11.99 11.00 14.85
CA LYS A 372 -10.67 10.89 14.23
C LYS A 372 -9.61 10.82 15.33
N ASP A 373 -8.79 9.78 15.30
CA ASP A 373 -7.63 9.68 16.18
C ASP A 373 -6.62 10.78 15.83
N PRO A 374 -6.27 11.71 16.74
CA PRO A 374 -5.35 12.81 16.45
C PRO A 374 -3.97 12.38 15.95
N LEU A 375 -3.51 11.18 16.34
CA LEU A 375 -2.16 10.70 15.99
C LEU A 375 -2.10 9.94 14.66
N SER A 376 -3.16 9.21 14.33
CA SER A 376 -3.21 8.32 13.16
C SER A 376 -4.12 8.81 12.04
N GLY A 377 -5.05 9.74 12.33
CA GLY A 377 -6.08 10.19 11.40
C GLY A 377 -7.19 9.15 11.16
N LEU A 378 -7.11 7.97 11.80
CA LEU A 378 -8.06 6.88 11.60
C LEU A 378 -9.41 7.18 12.26
N LEU A 379 -10.50 6.78 11.60
CA LEU A 379 -11.85 6.90 12.14
C LEU A 379 -12.14 5.77 13.13
N LEU A 380 -12.53 6.13 14.35
CA LEU A 380 -12.88 5.18 15.41
C LEU A 380 -14.34 5.40 15.82
N LEU A 381 -15.15 4.34 15.79
CA LEU A 381 -16.54 4.40 16.24
C LEU A 381 -16.59 4.33 17.78
N PRO A 382 -17.19 5.32 18.45
CA PRO A 382 -17.31 5.31 19.91
C PRO A 382 -18.20 4.17 20.40
N ALA A 383 -17.82 3.54 21.51
CA ALA A 383 -18.60 2.54 22.23
C ALA A 383 -18.46 2.73 23.75
N ALA A 384 -19.41 2.17 24.50
CA ALA A 384 -19.40 2.17 25.97
C ALA A 384 -19.65 0.75 26.51
N SER A 385 -18.79 0.29 27.40
CA SER A 385 -18.82 -1.06 27.99
C SER A 385 -20.12 -1.38 28.74
N ASP A 386 -20.65 -0.40 29.49
CA ASP A 386 -21.81 -0.60 30.38
C ASP A 386 -23.15 -0.73 29.63
N GLY A 387 -23.24 -0.12 28.44
CA GLY A 387 -24.45 -0.12 27.63
C GLY A 387 -24.66 -1.39 26.81
N TYR A 388 -23.60 -2.15 26.50
CA TYR A 388 -23.69 -3.31 25.62
C TYR A 388 -24.10 -4.62 26.33
N GLN A 389 -23.61 -4.82 27.57
CA GLN A 389 -23.94 -6.02 28.35
C GLN A 389 -25.44 -6.06 28.69
N SER A 390 -26.02 -4.92 29.05
CA SER A 390 -27.43 -4.76 29.41
C SER A 390 -28.39 -5.11 28.25
N TYR A 391 -28.01 -4.78 27.01
CA TYR A 391 -28.82 -5.08 25.82
C TYR A 391 -28.78 -6.57 25.43
N GLN A 392 -27.63 -7.25 25.58
CA GLN A 392 -27.56 -8.71 25.37
C GLN A 392 -28.43 -9.48 26.37
N SER A 393 -28.48 -9.04 27.62
CA SER A 393 -29.36 -9.61 28.65
C SER A 393 -30.85 -9.42 28.31
N ALA A 394 -31.22 -8.27 27.73
CA ALA A 394 -32.59 -8.00 27.31
C ALA A 394 -33.05 -8.87 26.12
N ILE A 395 -32.15 -9.18 25.17
CA ILE A 395 -32.48 -10.06 24.02
C ILE A 395 -32.57 -11.54 24.44
N HIS A 396 -31.79 -11.97 25.44
CA HIS A 396 -31.77 -13.36 25.92
C HIS A 396 -32.78 -13.66 27.05
N SER A 397 -33.72 -12.76 27.33
CA SER A 397 -34.80 -12.99 28.29
C SER A 397 -36.10 -13.42 27.58
N PRO A 398 -36.38 -14.73 27.37
CA PRO A 398 -37.73 -15.14 27.04
C PRO A 398 -38.58 -15.03 28.30
N THR A 399 -39.52 -14.10 28.32
CA THR A 399 -40.59 -14.05 29.33
C THR A 399 -41.43 -15.32 29.23
N LEU A 400 -41.13 -16.31 30.08
CA LEU A 400 -42.10 -17.32 30.48
C LEU A 400 -43.00 -16.70 31.55
N SER A 401 -44.04 -15.98 31.10
CA SER A 401 -45.17 -15.66 31.96
C SER A 401 -45.96 -16.95 32.20
N GLN A 402 -45.68 -17.59 33.34
CA GLN A 402 -46.56 -18.58 33.94
C GLN A 402 -47.93 -17.92 34.18
N PHE A 403 -48.92 -18.26 33.37
CA PHE A 403 -50.31 -18.09 33.78
C PHE A 403 -50.67 -19.28 34.67
N ARG A 404 -50.81 -18.99 35.97
CA ARG A 404 -51.47 -19.84 36.95
C ARG A 404 -52.70 -19.06 37.39
N HIS A 405 -53.88 -19.51 36.99
CA HIS A 405 -55.10 -19.59 37.80
C HIS A 405 -56.15 -20.42 37.07
#